data_AF-A0A8X6HF62-F1
#
_entry.id   AF-A0A8X6HF62-F1
#
_cell.length_a   1.000
_cell.length_b   1.000
_cell.length_c   1.000
_cell.angle_alpha   90.00
_cell.angle_beta   90.00
_cell.angle_gamma   90.00
#
_symmetry.space_group_name_H-M   'P 1'
#
loop_
_entity.id
_entity.type
_entity.pdbx_description
1 polymer ?
#
loop_
_entity_poly.entity_id
_entity_poly.type
_entity_poly.pdbx_seq_one_letter_code
_entity_poly.pdbx_strand_id
1 'polypeptide(L)'
;MQNEASRIKIEARRIRGQADSLANEHKDTLSKLDDQTKDADGLLNEAVRQQQITDELLTDTDAALAKALDAIASGEKILEDAKETLDTLKGFDQQVKASQERANETLKKIPLVKKRVGEAENKTFDAEDALRGAIQDAADARDIAKEAKRLAEQASQDADGIRKDAEDTKDEAKRLRGQAGQLTQQIADTDQRMRGFEDEADNDGILSKEALGRANEAKTAAIEAVDKGRNAAAKLDSILDALVDLDSVDSSQLDDLERLLALAERELINADLGARAEALREVQVEQKRWMKDYEDEIEQLKKDVANIAAIRHSLPEDCYRRLVLEP
;
A
#
# COMPACT_ATOMS: atom_id res chain seq x y z
N MET A 1 -99.67 171.09 -48.05
CA MET A 1 -98.82 169.98 -47.56
C MET A 1 -98.24 169.09 -48.68
N GLN A 2 -98.21 169.57 -49.93
CA GLN A 2 -97.32 169.10 -51.00
C GLN A 2 -95.80 169.29 -50.69
N ASN A 3 -95.46 169.92 -49.55
CA ASN A 3 -94.08 170.20 -49.11
C ASN A 3 -93.42 169.07 -48.30
N GLU A 4 -94.18 168.19 -47.64
CA GLU A 4 -93.61 167.12 -46.78
C GLU A 4 -93.25 165.85 -47.57
N ALA A 5 -94.12 165.46 -48.52
CA ALA A 5 -93.83 164.41 -49.50
C ALA A 5 -92.65 164.78 -50.43
N SER A 6 -92.48 166.06 -50.75
CA SER A 6 -91.33 166.55 -51.51
C SER A 6 -90.04 166.52 -50.69
N ARG A 7 -90.09 166.83 -49.39
CA ARG A 7 -88.94 166.71 -48.47
C ARG A 7 -88.50 165.26 -48.28
N ILE A 8 -89.42 164.32 -48.01
CA ILE A 8 -89.09 162.89 -47.87
C ILE A 8 -88.53 162.31 -49.17
N LYS A 9 -89.04 162.74 -50.34
CA LYS A 9 -88.53 162.30 -51.65
C LYS A 9 -87.14 162.85 -51.95
N ILE A 10 -86.81 164.05 -51.48
CA ILE A 10 -85.46 164.64 -51.56
C ILE A 10 -84.51 163.95 -50.56
N GLU A 11 -84.95 163.73 -49.32
CA GLU A 11 -84.18 163.04 -48.27
C GLU A 11 -83.88 161.58 -48.66
N ALA A 12 -84.86 160.85 -49.19
CA ALA A 12 -84.68 159.48 -49.68
C ALA A 12 -83.77 159.41 -50.92
N ARG A 13 -83.82 160.41 -51.81
CA ARG A 13 -82.85 160.53 -52.92
C ARG A 13 -81.45 160.88 -52.42
N ARG A 14 -81.33 161.69 -51.36
CA ARG A 14 -80.06 162.03 -50.73
C ARG A 14 -79.46 160.82 -50.01
N ILE A 15 -80.24 160.10 -49.22
CA ILE A 15 -79.81 158.88 -48.53
C ILE A 15 -79.48 157.78 -49.54
N ARG A 16 -80.29 157.59 -50.60
CA ARG A 16 -79.95 156.65 -51.68
C ARG A 16 -78.67 157.07 -52.41
N GLY A 17 -78.50 158.36 -52.71
CA GLY A 17 -77.27 158.87 -53.31
C GLY A 17 -76.05 158.72 -52.39
N GLN A 18 -76.23 158.88 -51.07
CA GLN A 18 -75.17 158.64 -50.08
C GLN A 18 -74.87 157.15 -49.90
N ALA A 19 -75.88 156.27 -49.93
CA ALA A 19 -75.71 154.83 -49.87
C ALA A 19 -75.07 154.29 -51.16
N ASP A 20 -75.47 154.78 -52.34
CA ASP A 20 -74.86 154.44 -53.63
C ASP A 20 -73.42 154.97 -53.71
N SER A 21 -73.15 156.16 -53.18
CA SER A 21 -71.80 156.73 -53.10
C SER A 21 -70.92 155.93 -52.14
N LEU A 22 -71.42 155.56 -50.96
CA LEU A 22 -70.70 154.77 -49.96
C LEU A 22 -70.46 153.33 -50.44
N ALA A 23 -71.46 152.73 -51.11
CA ALA A 23 -71.32 151.42 -51.73
C ALA A 23 -70.30 151.44 -52.87
N ASN A 24 -70.27 152.49 -53.70
CA ASN A 24 -69.27 152.65 -54.75
C ASN A 24 -67.88 152.98 -54.20
N GLU A 25 -67.78 153.81 -53.17
CA GLU A 25 -66.51 154.18 -52.52
C GLU A 25 -65.85 152.97 -51.83
N HIS A 26 -66.65 152.10 -51.23
CA HIS A 26 -66.14 150.88 -50.59
C HIS A 26 -66.14 149.64 -51.50
N LYS A 27 -66.66 149.72 -52.72
CA LYS A 27 -66.66 148.59 -53.69
C LYS A 27 -65.25 148.07 -53.96
N ASP A 28 -64.31 148.97 -54.21
CA ASP A 28 -62.90 148.63 -54.45
C ASP A 28 -62.23 148.07 -53.20
N THR A 29 -62.61 148.55 -52.02
CA THR A 29 -62.06 148.05 -50.74
C THR A 29 -62.57 146.65 -50.43
N LEU A 30 -63.87 146.40 -50.64
CA LEU A 30 -64.48 145.08 -50.48
C LEU A 30 -63.97 144.09 -51.52
N SER A 31 -63.73 144.52 -52.77
CA SER A 31 -63.08 143.69 -53.79
C SER A 31 -61.66 143.31 -53.40
N LYS A 32 -60.85 144.28 -52.92
CA LYS A 32 -59.49 144.00 -52.44
C LYS A 32 -59.48 143.09 -51.22
N LEU A 33 -60.44 143.25 -50.31
CA LEU A 33 -60.59 142.37 -49.15
C LEU A 33 -60.96 140.94 -49.58
N ASP A 34 -61.85 140.79 -50.57
CA ASP A 34 -62.22 139.50 -51.15
C ASP A 34 -61.03 138.82 -51.85
N ASP A 35 -60.26 139.58 -52.64
CA ASP A 35 -59.03 139.10 -53.27
C ASP A 35 -57.96 138.70 -52.22
N GLN A 36 -57.75 139.53 -51.20
CA GLN A 36 -56.84 139.22 -50.08
C GLN A 36 -57.30 138.01 -49.26
N THR A 37 -58.61 137.81 -49.10
CA THR A 37 -59.15 136.64 -48.40
C THR A 37 -58.92 135.38 -49.22
N LYS A 38 -59.12 135.43 -50.55
CA LYS A 38 -58.81 134.33 -51.46
C LYS A 38 -57.32 134.00 -51.50
N ASP A 39 -56.46 135.01 -51.49
CA ASP A 39 -55.01 134.82 -51.44
C ASP A 39 -54.59 134.21 -50.08
N ALA A 40 -55.17 134.69 -48.98
CA ALA A 40 -54.92 134.13 -47.65
C ALA A 40 -55.41 132.68 -47.53
N ASP A 41 -56.59 132.36 -48.07
CA ASP A 41 -57.10 130.98 -48.16
C ASP A 41 -56.20 130.11 -49.04
N GLY A 42 -55.70 130.64 -50.16
CA GLY A 42 -54.74 129.97 -51.02
C GLY A 42 -53.42 129.64 -50.30
N LEU A 43 -52.86 130.62 -49.58
CA LEU A 43 -51.65 130.45 -48.78
C LEU A 43 -51.85 129.48 -47.61
N LEU A 44 -53.02 129.53 -46.96
CA LEU A 44 -53.36 128.61 -45.88
C LEU A 44 -53.47 127.17 -46.40
N ASN A 45 -54.12 126.97 -47.55
CA ASN A 45 -54.22 125.66 -48.19
C ASN A 45 -52.84 125.11 -48.60
N GLU A 46 -51.95 125.95 -49.12
CA GLU A 46 -50.57 125.51 -49.42
C GLU A 46 -49.76 125.23 -48.15
N ALA A 47 -49.93 126.02 -47.09
CA ALA A 47 -49.28 125.77 -45.80
C ALA A 47 -49.74 124.43 -45.18
N VAL A 48 -51.05 124.13 -45.26
CA VAL A 48 -51.60 122.83 -44.81
C VAL A 48 -51.06 121.69 -45.66
N ARG A 49 -50.99 121.85 -46.99
CA ARG A 49 -50.40 120.85 -47.89
C ARG A 49 -48.91 120.61 -47.57
N GLN A 50 -48.15 121.68 -47.37
CA GLN A 50 -46.73 121.60 -47.04
C GLN A 50 -46.51 120.96 -45.66
N GLN A 51 -47.39 121.22 -44.69
CA GLN A 51 -47.39 120.54 -43.40
C GLN A 51 -47.61 119.03 -43.57
N GLN A 52 -48.62 118.62 -44.34
CA GLN A 52 -48.91 117.20 -44.61
C GLN A 52 -47.72 116.48 -45.26
N ILE A 53 -47.07 117.10 -46.25
CA ILE A 53 -45.87 116.54 -46.90
C ILE A 53 -44.72 116.42 -45.89
N THR A 54 -44.56 117.40 -45.01
CA THR A 54 -43.50 117.38 -43.99
C THR A 54 -43.76 116.29 -42.95
N ASP A 55 -45.01 116.09 -42.54
CA ASP A 55 -45.40 115.03 -41.61
C ASP A 55 -45.21 113.63 -42.23
N GLU A 56 -45.49 113.47 -43.52
CA GLU A 56 -45.22 112.23 -44.28
C GLU A 56 -43.70 111.96 -44.36
N LEU A 57 -42.90 112.96 -44.74
CA LEU A 57 -41.44 112.84 -44.77
C LEU A 57 -40.83 112.53 -43.40
N LEU A 58 -41.37 113.11 -42.33
CA LEU A 58 -40.95 112.82 -40.97
C LEU A 58 -41.26 111.36 -40.61
N THR A 59 -42.46 110.89 -40.96
CA THR A 59 -42.88 109.48 -40.76
C THR A 59 -41.97 108.52 -41.52
N ASP A 60 -41.64 108.82 -42.78
CA ASP A 60 -40.73 108.00 -43.59
C ASP A 60 -39.30 108.00 -43.01
N THR A 61 -38.85 109.15 -42.51
CA THR A 61 -37.53 109.29 -41.86
C THR A 61 -37.46 108.47 -40.57
N ASP A 62 -38.51 108.51 -39.75
CA ASP A 62 -38.61 107.71 -38.53
C ASP A 62 -38.66 106.21 -38.84
N ALA A 63 -39.39 105.81 -39.89
CA ALA A 63 -39.44 104.42 -40.35
C ALA A 63 -38.07 103.95 -40.88
N ALA A 64 -37.37 104.80 -41.62
CA ALA A 64 -36.02 104.51 -42.11
C ALA A 64 -35.01 104.41 -40.96
N LEU A 65 -35.10 105.29 -39.96
CA LEU A 65 -34.27 105.25 -38.75
C LEU A 65 -34.53 103.97 -37.95
N ALA A 66 -35.79 103.62 -37.72
CA ALA A 66 -36.17 102.38 -37.03
C ALA A 66 -35.60 101.15 -37.74
N LYS A 67 -35.70 101.10 -39.07
CA LYS A 67 -35.13 100.01 -39.89
C LYS A 67 -33.61 99.97 -39.83
N ALA A 68 -32.95 101.13 -39.81
CA ALA A 68 -31.49 101.20 -39.68
C ALA A 68 -31.01 100.72 -38.30
N LEU A 69 -31.70 101.13 -37.23
CA LEU A 69 -31.40 100.67 -35.87
C LEU A 69 -31.62 99.17 -35.71
N ASP A 70 -32.70 98.62 -36.27
CA ASP A 70 -32.97 97.17 -36.26
C ASP A 70 -31.90 96.39 -37.06
N ALA A 71 -31.46 96.93 -38.20
CA ALA A 71 -30.37 96.34 -38.97
C ALA A 71 -29.02 96.37 -38.22
N ILE A 72 -28.73 97.45 -37.48
CA ILE A 72 -27.53 97.54 -36.63
C ILE A 72 -27.62 96.50 -35.51
N ALA A 73 -28.74 96.43 -34.78
CA ALA A 73 -28.93 95.48 -33.69
C ALA A 73 -28.83 94.02 -34.18
N SER A 74 -29.42 93.72 -35.33
CA SER A 74 -29.32 92.40 -35.98
C SER A 74 -27.87 92.09 -36.41
N GLY A 75 -27.17 93.07 -36.98
CA GLY A 75 -25.75 92.95 -37.35
C GLY A 75 -24.83 92.71 -36.15
N GLU A 76 -25.06 93.42 -35.04
CA GLU A 76 -24.35 93.21 -33.78
C GLU A 76 -24.57 91.81 -33.21
N LYS A 77 -25.82 91.33 -33.23
CA LYS A 77 -26.15 89.96 -32.81
C LYS A 77 -25.48 88.90 -33.69
N ILE A 78 -25.51 89.06 -35.02
CA ILE A 78 -24.83 88.14 -35.95
C ILE A 78 -23.32 88.12 -35.68
N LEU A 79 -22.72 89.27 -35.38
CA LEU A 79 -21.30 89.35 -35.04
C LEU A 79 -20.99 88.63 -33.72
N GLU A 80 -21.87 88.72 -32.73
CA GLU A 80 -21.76 87.99 -31.46
C GLU A 80 -21.86 86.48 -31.68
N ASP A 81 -22.89 86.01 -32.37
CA ASP A 81 -23.09 84.59 -32.70
C ASP A 81 -21.90 84.02 -33.51
N ALA A 82 -21.35 84.80 -34.44
CA ALA A 82 -20.17 84.41 -35.21
C ALA A 82 -18.91 84.29 -34.35
N LYS A 83 -18.74 85.15 -33.34
CA LYS A 83 -17.63 85.06 -32.37
C LYS A 83 -17.78 83.82 -31.48
N GLU A 84 -18.98 83.54 -30.99
CA GLU A 84 -19.26 82.35 -30.18
C GLU A 84 -19.03 81.06 -30.98
N THR A 85 -19.48 81.03 -32.25
CA THR A 85 -19.24 79.92 -33.16
C THR A 85 -17.74 79.71 -33.41
N LEU A 86 -16.99 80.79 -33.62
CA LEU A 86 -15.53 80.72 -33.81
C LEU A 86 -14.84 80.16 -32.56
N ASP A 87 -15.27 80.59 -31.36
CA ASP A 87 -14.70 80.09 -30.11
C ASP A 87 -15.00 78.60 -29.90
N THR A 88 -16.24 78.19 -30.18
CA THR A 88 -16.66 76.78 -30.18
C THR A 88 -15.83 75.93 -31.15
N LEU A 89 -15.62 76.42 -32.38
CA LEU A 89 -14.82 75.71 -33.38
C LEU A 89 -13.34 75.60 -32.98
N LYS A 90 -12.77 76.64 -32.35
CA LYS A 90 -11.41 76.60 -31.80
C LYS A 90 -11.30 75.59 -30.66
N GLY A 91 -12.28 75.56 -29.76
CA GLY A 91 -12.34 74.58 -28.67
C GLY A 91 -12.45 73.14 -29.21
N PHE A 92 -13.30 72.93 -30.22
CA PHE A 92 -13.44 71.64 -30.89
C PHE A 92 -12.14 71.19 -31.58
N ASP A 93 -11.48 72.05 -32.36
CA ASP A 93 -10.20 71.74 -33.01
C ASP A 93 -9.11 71.34 -32.00
N GLN A 94 -9.03 72.06 -30.87
CA GLN A 94 -8.11 71.70 -29.79
C GLN A 94 -8.42 70.31 -29.20
N GLN A 95 -9.70 70.01 -28.94
CA GLN A 95 -10.10 68.70 -28.43
C GLN A 95 -9.82 67.57 -29.43
N VAL A 96 -10.07 67.79 -30.72
CA VAL A 96 -9.78 66.80 -31.76
C VAL A 96 -8.29 66.51 -31.83
N LYS A 97 -7.43 67.56 -31.82
CA LYS A 97 -5.97 67.39 -31.79
C LYS A 97 -5.49 66.62 -30.57
N ALA A 98 -5.96 66.98 -29.38
CA ALA A 98 -5.62 66.27 -28.14
C ALA A 98 -6.12 64.82 -28.14
N SER A 99 -7.28 64.55 -28.73
CA SER A 99 -7.82 63.19 -28.90
C SER A 99 -6.96 62.38 -29.89
N GLN A 100 -6.58 62.98 -31.02
CA GLN A 100 -5.73 62.36 -32.03
C GLN A 100 -4.34 62.02 -31.48
N GLU A 101 -3.73 62.91 -30.69
CA GLU A 101 -2.44 62.65 -30.03
C GLU A 101 -2.54 61.46 -29.07
N ARG A 102 -3.54 61.44 -28.18
CA ARG A 102 -3.77 60.31 -27.24
C ARG A 102 -4.03 58.99 -27.97
N ALA A 103 -4.79 59.02 -29.07
CA ALA A 103 -5.03 57.85 -29.90
C ALA A 103 -3.72 57.34 -30.52
N ASN A 104 -2.91 58.23 -31.10
CA ASN A 104 -1.61 57.89 -31.68
C ASN A 104 -0.63 57.32 -30.64
N GLU A 105 -0.59 57.88 -29.43
CA GLU A 105 0.23 57.34 -28.34
C GLU A 105 -0.23 55.93 -27.93
N THR A 106 -1.54 55.71 -27.91
CA THR A 106 -2.11 54.39 -27.59
C THR A 106 -1.78 53.37 -28.69
N LEU A 107 -1.90 53.77 -29.96
CA LEU A 107 -1.52 52.92 -31.10
C LEU A 107 -0.04 52.53 -31.04
N LYS A 108 0.85 53.44 -30.63
CA LYS A 108 2.28 53.14 -30.43
C LYS A 108 2.54 52.08 -29.34
N LYS A 109 1.62 51.91 -28.37
CA LYS A 109 1.74 50.91 -27.30
C LYS A 109 1.25 49.51 -27.72
N ILE A 110 0.46 49.39 -28.79
CA ILE A 110 -0.10 48.11 -29.24
C ILE A 110 0.98 47.03 -29.48
N PRO A 111 2.11 47.32 -30.17
CA PRO A 111 3.15 46.30 -30.37
C PRO A 111 3.72 45.75 -29.07
N LEU A 112 3.93 46.62 -28.07
CA LEU A 112 4.41 46.21 -26.75
C LEU A 112 3.38 45.32 -26.04
N VAL A 113 2.10 45.67 -26.10
CA VAL A 113 1.02 44.86 -25.54
C VAL A 113 0.96 43.49 -26.22
N LYS A 114 1.00 43.44 -27.56
CA LYS A 114 1.04 42.17 -28.31
C LYS A 114 2.23 41.31 -27.91
N LYS A 115 3.42 41.91 -27.76
CA LYS A 115 4.61 41.20 -27.29
C LYS A 115 4.41 40.61 -25.89
N ARG A 116 3.89 41.39 -24.94
CA ARG A 116 3.60 40.93 -23.57
C ARG A 116 2.57 39.81 -23.52
N VAL A 117 1.54 39.89 -24.38
CA VAL A 117 0.54 38.81 -24.52
C VAL A 117 1.21 37.53 -25.00
N GLY A 118 2.02 37.58 -26.06
CA GLY A 118 2.75 36.41 -26.55
C GLY A 118 3.74 35.83 -25.52
N GLU A 119 4.43 36.69 -24.75
CA GLU A 119 5.29 36.23 -23.64
C GLU A 119 4.48 35.53 -22.53
N ALA A 120 3.27 36.02 -22.23
CA ALA A 120 2.38 35.40 -21.25
C ALA A 120 1.80 34.08 -21.76
N GLU A 121 1.43 34.00 -23.04
CA GLU A 121 0.97 32.76 -23.69
C GLU A 121 2.07 31.69 -23.65
N ASN A 122 3.31 32.03 -24.03
CA ASN A 122 4.44 31.09 -23.96
C ASN A 122 4.69 30.61 -22.52
N LYS A 123 4.69 31.52 -21.54
CA LYS A 123 4.84 31.12 -20.13
C LYS A 123 3.72 30.21 -19.63
N THR A 124 2.50 30.41 -20.13
CA THR A 124 1.36 29.57 -19.78
C THR A 124 1.52 28.18 -20.39
N PHE A 125 1.97 28.10 -21.64
CA PHE A 125 2.28 26.84 -22.31
C PHE A 125 3.40 26.07 -21.59
N ASP A 126 4.51 26.73 -21.24
CA ASP A 126 5.62 26.10 -20.50
C ASP A 126 5.16 25.57 -19.13
N ALA A 127 4.27 26.32 -18.45
CA ALA A 127 3.70 25.90 -17.17
C ALA A 127 2.74 24.71 -17.33
N GLU A 128 1.94 24.66 -18.39
CA GLU A 128 1.06 23.52 -18.70
C GLU A 128 1.87 22.25 -19.01
N ASP A 129 2.96 22.35 -19.78
CA ASP A 129 3.83 21.23 -20.09
C ASP A 129 4.54 20.69 -18.83
N ALA A 130 5.09 21.60 -18.01
CA ALA A 130 5.68 21.24 -16.72
C ALA A 130 4.66 20.58 -15.78
N LEU A 131 3.42 21.08 -15.73
CA LEU A 131 2.34 20.50 -14.94
C LEU A 131 2.00 19.08 -15.43
N ARG A 132 1.95 18.88 -16.76
CA ARG A 132 1.71 17.56 -17.35
C ARG A 132 2.80 16.57 -16.99
N GLY A 133 4.07 16.98 -17.06
CA GLY A 133 5.21 16.18 -16.60
C GLY A 133 5.08 15.81 -15.12
N ALA A 134 4.80 16.80 -14.25
CA ALA A 134 4.63 16.57 -12.82
C ALA A 134 3.46 15.62 -12.48
N ILE A 135 2.36 15.68 -13.24
CA ILE A 135 1.22 14.76 -13.09
C ILE A 135 1.64 13.32 -13.42
N GLN A 136 2.42 13.14 -14.49
CA GLN A 136 2.93 11.83 -14.88
C GLN A 136 3.90 11.29 -13.83
N ASP A 137 4.86 12.08 -13.39
CA ASP A 137 5.81 11.69 -12.34
C ASP A 137 5.10 11.31 -11.04
N ALA A 138 4.06 12.05 -10.65
CA ALA A 138 3.25 11.73 -9.48
C ALA A 138 2.46 10.41 -9.64
N ALA A 139 1.95 10.12 -10.84
CA ALA A 139 1.29 8.86 -11.14
C ALA A 139 2.26 7.68 -11.07
N ASP A 140 3.44 7.82 -11.67
CA ASP A 140 4.50 6.81 -11.66
C ASP A 140 5.00 6.57 -10.22
N ALA A 141 5.24 7.63 -9.45
CA ALA A 141 5.63 7.52 -8.04
C ALA A 141 4.57 6.81 -7.19
N ARG A 142 3.29 7.09 -7.42
CA ARG A 142 2.18 6.39 -6.75
C ARG A 142 2.17 4.90 -7.08
N ASP A 143 2.40 4.54 -8.34
CA ASP A 143 2.33 3.16 -8.77
C ASP A 143 3.56 2.36 -8.29
N ILE A 144 4.75 2.98 -8.27
CA ILE A 144 5.94 2.44 -7.59
C ILE A 144 5.67 2.22 -6.10
N ALA A 145 5.05 3.19 -5.41
CA ALA A 145 4.76 3.07 -3.99
C ALA A 145 3.76 1.93 -3.70
N LYS A 146 2.76 1.72 -4.56
CA LYS A 146 1.83 0.59 -4.46
C LYS A 146 2.54 -0.74 -4.63
N GLU A 147 3.41 -0.85 -5.63
CA GLU A 147 4.15 -2.08 -5.88
C GLU A 147 5.15 -2.37 -4.75
N ALA A 148 5.84 -1.35 -4.23
CA ALA A 148 6.71 -1.47 -3.07
C ALA A 148 5.93 -1.95 -1.82
N LYS A 149 4.72 -1.43 -1.59
CA LYS A 149 3.84 -1.91 -0.52
C LYS A 149 3.49 -3.39 -0.70
N ARG A 150 3.08 -3.80 -1.91
CA ARG A 150 2.73 -5.20 -2.22
C ARG A 150 3.92 -6.14 -1.98
N LEU A 151 5.11 -5.74 -2.43
CA LEU A 151 6.34 -6.51 -2.20
C LEU A 151 6.70 -6.60 -0.72
N ALA A 152 6.53 -5.52 0.04
CA ALA A 152 6.77 -5.52 1.48
C ALA A 152 5.79 -6.42 2.23
N GLU A 153 4.51 -6.39 1.87
CA GLU A 153 3.49 -7.28 2.44
C GLU A 153 3.79 -8.75 2.14
N GLN A 154 4.18 -9.06 0.90
CA GLN A 154 4.58 -10.41 0.49
C GLN A 154 5.83 -10.87 1.26
N ALA A 155 6.87 -10.03 1.33
CA ALA A 155 8.09 -10.35 2.06
C ALA A 155 7.82 -10.57 3.56
N SER A 156 6.89 -9.82 4.16
CA SER A 156 6.46 -10.04 5.54
C SER A 156 5.76 -11.39 5.72
N GLN A 157 4.89 -11.78 4.79
CA GLN A 157 4.22 -13.08 4.82
C GLN A 157 5.21 -14.23 4.65
N ASP A 158 6.16 -14.11 3.72
CA ASP A 158 7.21 -15.09 3.49
C ASP A 158 8.09 -15.24 4.75
N ALA A 159 8.45 -14.12 5.39
CA ALA A 159 9.22 -14.12 6.64
C ALA A 159 8.46 -14.79 7.80
N ASP A 160 7.15 -14.54 7.92
CA ASP A 160 6.31 -15.23 8.90
C ASP A 160 6.20 -16.74 8.61
N GLY A 161 6.15 -17.14 7.34
CA GLY A 161 6.22 -18.53 6.90
C GLY A 161 7.54 -19.20 7.32
N ILE A 162 8.67 -18.59 6.98
CA ILE A 162 10.00 -19.08 7.36
C ILE A 162 10.14 -19.19 8.88
N ARG A 163 9.59 -18.23 9.65
CA ARG A 163 9.61 -18.31 11.13
C ARG A 163 8.86 -19.55 11.62
N LYS A 164 7.68 -19.85 11.08
CA LYS A 164 6.90 -21.04 11.45
C LYS A 164 7.64 -22.33 11.07
N ASP A 165 8.16 -22.42 9.86
CA ASP A 165 8.92 -23.59 9.40
C ASP A 165 10.16 -23.83 10.28
N ALA A 166 10.82 -22.76 10.72
CA ALA A 166 11.95 -22.84 11.65
C ALA A 166 11.54 -23.28 13.05
N GLU A 167 10.37 -22.84 13.55
CA GLU A 167 9.79 -23.32 14.81
C GLU A 167 9.46 -24.82 14.74
N ASP A 168 8.81 -25.27 13.67
CA ASP A 168 8.49 -26.68 13.44
C ASP A 168 9.76 -27.53 13.35
N THR A 169 10.77 -27.07 12.60
CA THR A 169 12.07 -27.74 12.48
C THR A 169 12.77 -27.84 13.84
N LYS A 170 12.72 -26.78 14.64
CA LYS A 170 13.30 -26.78 16.00
C LYS A 170 12.60 -27.78 16.91
N ASP A 171 11.27 -27.87 16.84
CA ASP A 171 10.51 -28.81 17.66
C ASP A 171 10.73 -30.26 17.24
N GLU A 172 10.83 -30.52 15.93
CA GLU A 172 11.21 -31.83 15.41
C GLU A 172 12.64 -32.21 15.84
N ALA A 173 13.59 -31.27 15.79
CA ALA A 173 14.94 -31.50 16.29
C ALA A 173 14.98 -31.82 17.80
N LYS A 174 14.17 -31.14 18.61
CA LYS A 174 14.03 -31.46 20.05
C LYS A 174 13.47 -32.88 20.23
N ARG A 175 12.47 -33.26 19.43
CA ARG A 175 11.85 -34.59 19.47
C ARG A 175 12.87 -35.67 19.13
N LEU A 176 13.62 -35.51 18.04
CA LEU A 176 14.69 -36.42 17.64
C LEU A 176 15.79 -36.53 18.70
N ARG A 177 16.20 -35.41 19.30
CA ARG A 177 17.16 -35.42 20.41
C ARG A 177 16.63 -36.23 21.61
N GLY A 178 15.35 -36.09 21.93
CA GLY A 178 14.70 -36.89 22.98
C GLY A 178 14.73 -38.40 22.67
N GLN A 179 14.40 -38.78 21.43
CA GLN A 179 14.46 -40.17 20.98
C GLN A 179 15.88 -40.73 20.99
N ALA A 180 16.86 -39.95 20.54
CA ALA A 180 18.27 -40.34 20.60
C ALA A 180 18.72 -40.58 22.04
N GLY A 181 18.34 -39.71 22.98
CA GLY A 181 18.63 -39.90 24.41
C GLY A 181 18.00 -41.17 24.99
N GLN A 182 16.75 -41.48 24.63
CA GLN A 182 16.09 -42.73 25.02
C GLN A 182 16.81 -43.96 24.43
N LEU A 183 17.20 -43.90 23.17
CA LEU A 183 17.93 -44.99 22.52
C LEU A 183 19.30 -45.20 23.15
N THR A 184 20.02 -44.13 23.49
CA THR A 184 21.29 -44.22 24.23
C THR A 184 21.11 -44.94 25.56
N GLN A 185 20.04 -44.62 26.31
CA GLN A 185 19.75 -45.32 27.56
C GLN A 185 19.45 -46.80 27.33
N GLN A 186 18.63 -47.13 26.32
CA GLN A 186 18.32 -48.53 25.98
C GLN A 186 19.57 -49.32 25.57
N ILE A 187 20.48 -48.70 24.83
CA ILE A 187 21.76 -49.31 24.45
C ILE A 187 22.61 -49.55 25.71
N ALA A 188 22.70 -48.58 26.61
CA ALA A 188 23.45 -48.75 27.87
C ALA A 188 22.87 -49.86 28.76
N ASP A 189 21.54 -49.92 28.90
CA ASP A 189 20.85 -50.97 29.64
C ASP A 189 21.07 -52.35 28.99
N THR A 190 21.10 -52.41 27.65
CA THR A 190 21.37 -53.63 26.89
C THR A 190 22.82 -54.07 27.03
N ASP A 191 23.79 -53.15 26.95
CA ASP A 191 25.22 -53.44 27.17
C ASP A 191 25.46 -54.01 28.57
N GLN A 192 24.83 -53.43 29.60
CA GLN A 192 24.92 -53.95 30.96
C GLN A 192 24.35 -55.37 31.09
N ARG A 193 23.21 -55.65 30.44
CA ARG A 193 22.64 -57.01 30.41
C ARG A 193 23.55 -58.00 29.68
N MET A 194 24.13 -57.60 28.56
CA MET A 194 25.05 -58.45 27.80
C MET A 194 26.29 -58.80 28.63
N ARG A 195 26.90 -57.83 29.33
CA ARG A 195 28.00 -58.12 30.27
C ARG A 195 27.61 -59.13 31.33
N GLY A 196 26.39 -59.03 31.87
CA GLY A 196 25.87 -60.01 32.82
C GLY A 196 25.80 -61.42 32.24
N PHE A 197 25.34 -61.57 30.99
CA PHE A 197 25.34 -62.86 30.30
C PHE A 197 26.74 -63.38 29.96
N GLU A 198 27.69 -62.49 29.64
CA GLU A 198 29.09 -62.87 29.43
C GLU A 198 29.70 -63.43 30.73
N ASP A 199 29.49 -62.75 31.86
CA ASP A 199 29.97 -63.19 33.17
C ASP A 199 29.34 -64.54 33.59
N GLU A 200 28.04 -64.73 33.32
CA GLU A 200 27.32 -65.99 33.58
C GLU A 200 27.89 -67.14 32.73
N ALA A 201 28.05 -66.91 31.42
CA ALA A 201 28.63 -67.90 30.50
C ALA A 201 30.07 -68.28 30.86
N ASP A 202 30.89 -67.33 31.31
CA ASP A 202 32.25 -67.59 31.78
C ASP A 202 32.26 -68.45 33.05
N ASN A 203 31.38 -68.15 34.01
CA ASN A 203 31.21 -68.96 35.24
C ASN A 203 30.74 -70.37 34.93
N ASP A 204 29.75 -70.53 34.06
CA ASP A 204 29.26 -71.84 33.60
C ASP A 204 30.36 -72.63 32.89
N GLY A 205 31.20 -71.95 32.11
CA GLY A 205 32.38 -72.53 31.49
C GLY A 205 33.40 -73.06 32.51
N ILE A 206 33.62 -72.35 33.61
CA ILE A 206 34.49 -72.80 34.72
C ILE A 206 33.87 -74.01 35.42
N LEU A 207 32.60 -73.92 35.81
CA LEU A 207 31.89 -75.01 36.48
C LEU A 207 31.84 -76.28 35.63
N SER A 208 31.60 -76.14 34.32
CA SER A 208 31.61 -77.26 33.37
C SER A 208 32.98 -77.92 33.28
N LYS A 209 34.08 -77.14 33.27
CA LYS A 209 35.45 -77.69 33.30
C LYS A 209 35.75 -78.42 34.60
N GLU A 210 35.32 -77.87 35.73
CA GLU A 210 35.48 -78.52 37.04
C GLU A 210 34.70 -79.83 37.11
N ALA A 211 33.44 -79.84 36.67
CA ALA A 211 32.60 -81.02 36.61
C ALA A 211 33.22 -82.10 35.71
N LEU A 212 33.75 -81.72 34.54
CA LEU A 212 34.46 -82.63 33.64
C LEU A 212 35.75 -83.19 34.29
N GLY A 213 36.48 -82.35 35.03
CA GLY A 213 37.65 -82.78 35.81
C GLY A 213 37.31 -83.86 36.83
N ARG A 214 36.30 -83.60 37.68
CA ARG A 214 35.82 -84.56 38.68
C ARG A 214 35.29 -85.84 38.05
N ALA A 215 34.57 -85.74 36.93
CA ALA A 215 34.09 -86.91 36.19
C ALA A 215 35.25 -87.77 35.65
N ASN A 216 36.31 -87.13 35.14
CA ASN A 216 37.50 -87.83 34.68
C ASN A 216 38.29 -88.48 35.83
N GLU A 217 38.41 -87.81 36.98
CA GLU A 217 39.02 -88.40 38.18
C GLU A 217 38.24 -89.63 38.65
N ALA A 218 36.91 -89.53 38.74
CA ALA A 218 36.04 -90.65 39.09
C ALA A 218 36.18 -91.82 38.09
N LYS A 219 36.24 -91.52 36.79
CA LYS A 219 36.48 -92.51 35.73
C LYS A 219 37.82 -93.22 35.91
N THR A 220 38.90 -92.48 36.16
CA THR A 220 40.24 -93.06 36.40
C THR A 220 40.24 -93.95 37.63
N ALA A 221 39.67 -93.48 38.74
CA ALA A 221 39.54 -94.26 39.97
C ALA A 221 38.72 -95.55 39.77
N ALA A 222 37.67 -95.48 38.93
CA ALA A 222 36.88 -96.65 38.55
C ALA A 222 37.68 -97.66 37.72
N ILE A 223 38.44 -97.21 36.73
CA ILE A 223 39.31 -98.07 35.91
C ILE A 223 40.37 -98.76 36.79
N GLU A 224 41.05 -98.00 37.65
CA GLU A 224 42.04 -98.55 38.57
C GLU A 224 41.45 -99.59 39.53
N ALA A 225 40.23 -99.35 40.02
CA ALA A 225 39.54 -100.32 40.87
C ALA A 225 39.20 -101.61 40.10
N VAL A 226 38.71 -101.50 38.85
CA VAL A 226 38.44 -102.65 37.99
C VAL A 226 39.71 -103.44 37.69
N ASP A 227 40.82 -102.76 37.39
CA ASP A 227 42.10 -103.44 37.11
C ASP A 227 42.66 -104.13 38.36
N LYS A 228 42.58 -103.50 39.54
CA LYS A 228 42.92 -104.15 40.82
C LYS A 228 42.05 -105.37 41.07
N GLY A 229 40.75 -105.29 40.80
CA GLY A 229 39.83 -106.41 40.91
C GLY A 229 40.18 -107.55 39.96
N ARG A 230 40.51 -107.26 38.70
CA ARG A 230 40.97 -108.26 37.72
C ARG A 230 42.27 -108.92 38.16
N ASN A 231 43.24 -108.14 38.64
CA ASN A 231 44.51 -108.67 39.13
C ASN A 231 44.31 -109.56 40.37
N ALA A 232 43.43 -109.19 41.30
CA ALA A 232 43.08 -110.01 42.44
C ALA A 232 42.38 -111.31 42.03
N ALA A 233 41.47 -111.26 41.05
CA ALA A 233 40.82 -112.44 40.47
C ALA A 233 41.84 -113.37 39.80
N ALA A 234 42.77 -112.83 39.00
CA ALA A 234 43.83 -113.63 38.37
C ALA A 234 44.79 -114.28 39.41
N LYS A 235 45.09 -113.59 40.52
CA LYS A 235 45.83 -114.18 41.65
C LYS A 235 45.03 -115.32 42.29
N LEU A 236 43.72 -115.14 42.49
CA LEU A 236 42.82 -116.18 43.00
C LEU A 236 42.77 -117.40 42.08
N ASP A 237 42.65 -117.21 40.78
CA ASP A 237 42.71 -118.30 39.79
C ASP A 237 44.06 -119.02 39.84
N SER A 238 45.17 -118.28 39.96
CA SER A 238 46.51 -118.89 40.11
C SER A 238 46.66 -119.69 41.41
N ILE A 239 46.02 -119.24 42.50
CA ILE A 239 45.96 -119.96 43.79
C ILE A 239 45.11 -121.22 43.63
N LEU A 240 43.97 -121.15 42.94
CA LEU A 240 43.11 -122.31 42.65
C LEU A 240 43.84 -123.34 41.79
N ASP A 241 44.57 -122.93 40.76
CA ASP A 241 45.37 -123.81 39.92
C ASP A 241 46.49 -124.48 40.74
N ALA A 242 47.20 -123.73 41.60
CA ALA A 242 48.21 -124.29 42.50
C ALA A 242 47.62 -125.27 43.54
N LEU A 243 46.35 -125.08 43.94
CA LEU A 243 45.61 -126.01 44.79
C LEU A 243 45.23 -127.31 44.06
N VAL A 244 45.01 -127.25 42.75
CA VAL A 244 44.69 -128.42 41.90
C VAL A 244 45.93 -129.26 41.57
N ASP A 245 47.12 -128.64 41.50
CA ASP A 245 48.40 -129.28 41.13
C ASP A 245 49.20 -129.85 42.34
N LEU A 246 48.64 -129.79 43.55
CA LEU A 246 49.26 -130.29 44.79
C LEU A 246 49.19 -131.83 44.88
N ASP A 247 50.05 -132.53 44.13
CA ASP A 247 50.14 -134.01 44.09
C ASP A 247 51.07 -134.62 45.19
N SER A 248 51.65 -133.79 46.07
CA SER A 248 52.27 -134.24 47.33
C SER A 248 52.31 -133.12 48.37
N VAL A 249 51.65 -133.30 49.51
CA VAL A 249 51.44 -132.25 50.53
C VAL A 249 52.75 -131.85 51.23
N ASP A 250 53.29 -130.69 50.87
CA ASP A 250 54.29 -129.94 51.66
C ASP A 250 53.57 -128.85 52.45
N SER A 251 53.62 -128.93 53.79
CA SER A 251 52.93 -127.99 54.68
C SER A 251 53.41 -126.55 54.51
N SER A 252 54.65 -126.32 54.07
CA SER A 252 55.16 -124.95 53.87
C SER A 252 54.53 -124.25 52.67
N GLN A 253 54.17 -125.01 51.63
CA GLN A 253 53.49 -124.46 50.44
C GLN A 253 52.04 -124.08 50.72
N LEU A 254 51.37 -124.83 51.61
CA LEU A 254 50.01 -124.53 52.04
C LEU A 254 49.93 -123.24 52.87
N ASP A 255 50.88 -123.04 53.79
CA ASP A 255 50.95 -121.82 54.61
C ASP A 255 51.22 -120.56 53.75
N ASP A 256 52.05 -120.68 52.71
CA ASP A 256 52.30 -119.59 51.77
C ASP A 256 51.07 -119.29 50.89
N LEU A 257 50.34 -120.33 50.45
CA LEU A 257 49.07 -120.19 49.74
C LEU A 257 47.98 -119.53 50.61
N GLU A 258 47.87 -119.92 51.88
CA GLU A 258 46.93 -119.31 52.82
C GLU A 258 47.27 -117.83 53.07
N ARG A 259 48.56 -117.50 53.17
CA ARG A 259 49.02 -116.10 53.28
C ARG A 259 48.73 -115.29 52.02
N LEU A 260 48.93 -115.87 50.84
CA LEU A 260 48.62 -115.23 49.56
C LEU A 260 47.11 -115.05 49.38
N LEU A 261 46.29 -116.02 49.78
CA LEU A 261 44.84 -115.93 49.76
C LEU A 261 44.35 -114.84 50.71
N ALA A 262 44.85 -114.80 51.95
CA ALA A 262 44.50 -113.75 52.91
C ALA A 262 44.90 -112.35 52.42
N LEU A 263 46.03 -112.22 51.70
CA LEU A 263 46.43 -110.97 51.05
C LEU A 263 45.49 -110.61 49.89
N ALA A 264 45.13 -111.58 49.04
CA ALA A 264 44.22 -111.38 47.92
C ALA A 264 42.79 -111.02 48.38
N GLU A 265 42.26 -111.70 49.41
CA GLU A 265 40.98 -111.38 50.04
C GLU A 265 41.01 -109.99 50.66
N ARG A 266 42.10 -109.63 51.35
CA ARG A 266 42.23 -108.28 51.93
C ARG A 266 42.37 -107.20 50.85
N GLU A 267 43.04 -107.49 49.73
CA GLU A 267 43.07 -106.62 48.55
C GLU A 267 41.67 -106.45 47.94
N LEU A 268 40.88 -107.53 47.84
CA LEU A 268 39.52 -107.50 47.28
C LEU A 268 38.53 -106.77 48.19
N ILE A 269 38.60 -106.99 49.50
CA ILE A 269 37.79 -106.29 50.51
C ILE A 269 38.15 -104.81 50.56
N ASN A 270 39.45 -104.47 50.56
CA ASN A 270 39.89 -103.07 50.53
C ASN A 270 39.57 -102.38 49.20
N ALA A 271 39.47 -103.12 48.10
CA ALA A 271 39.03 -102.59 46.81
C ALA A 271 37.53 -102.26 46.78
N ASP A 272 36.75 -102.79 47.75
CA ASP A 272 35.33 -102.50 47.98
C ASP A 272 34.51 -102.47 46.68
N LEU A 273 34.74 -103.50 45.86
CA LEU A 273 34.28 -103.53 44.46
C LEU A 273 32.74 -103.55 44.37
N GLY A 274 32.05 -104.15 45.34
CA GLY A 274 30.60 -104.19 45.40
C GLY A 274 29.98 -102.81 45.63
N ALA A 275 30.40 -102.10 46.68
CA ALA A 275 29.89 -100.77 46.98
C ALA A 275 30.27 -99.77 45.88
N ARG A 276 31.48 -99.88 45.31
CA ARG A 276 31.92 -99.04 44.19
C ARG A 276 31.18 -99.34 42.89
N ALA A 277 30.85 -100.59 42.60
CA ALA A 277 30.06 -100.95 41.42
C ALA A 277 28.63 -100.39 41.51
N GLU A 278 28.03 -100.42 42.70
CA GLU A 278 26.70 -99.84 42.91
C GLU A 278 26.75 -98.32 42.83
N ALA A 279 27.75 -97.67 43.44
CA ALA A 279 27.96 -96.23 43.30
C ALA A 279 28.19 -95.82 41.83
N LEU A 280 28.95 -96.61 41.05
CA LEU A 280 29.13 -96.38 39.61
C LEU A 280 27.82 -96.55 38.82
N ARG A 281 26.95 -97.47 39.24
CA ARG A 281 25.62 -97.65 38.65
C ARG A 281 24.72 -96.46 38.91
N GLU A 282 24.70 -95.95 40.14
CA GLU A 282 23.93 -94.75 40.52
C GLU A 282 24.42 -93.53 39.72
N VAL A 283 25.74 -93.31 39.66
CA VAL A 283 26.33 -92.24 38.84
C VAL A 283 26.01 -92.41 37.35
N GLN A 284 25.99 -93.63 36.82
CA GLN A 284 25.62 -93.88 35.43
C GLN A 284 24.14 -93.55 35.15
N VAL A 285 23.25 -93.84 36.10
CA VAL A 285 21.83 -93.47 36.00
C VAL A 285 21.67 -91.95 36.04
N GLU A 286 22.38 -91.25 36.92
CA GLU A 286 22.39 -89.79 36.97
C GLU A 286 22.96 -89.17 35.68
N GLN A 287 24.09 -89.69 35.17
CA GLN A 287 24.67 -89.23 33.91
C GLN A 287 23.70 -89.37 32.74
N LYS A 288 22.98 -90.51 32.65
CA LYS A 288 21.95 -90.69 31.61
C LYS A 288 20.81 -89.70 31.74
N ARG A 289 20.42 -89.37 32.98
CA ARG A 289 19.40 -88.35 33.23
C ARG A 289 19.90 -86.97 32.79
N TRP A 290 21.09 -86.55 33.20
CA TRP A 290 21.68 -85.28 32.78
C TRP A 290 21.85 -85.18 31.26
N MET A 291 22.30 -86.25 30.60
CA MET A 291 22.41 -86.24 29.13
C MET A 291 21.05 -86.02 28.47
N LYS A 292 19.99 -86.64 28.99
CA LYS A 292 18.64 -86.43 28.47
C LYS A 292 18.16 -85.00 28.73
N ASP A 293 18.37 -84.48 29.93
CA ASP A 293 17.97 -83.11 30.29
C ASP A 293 18.69 -82.08 29.40
N TYR A 294 20.00 -82.26 29.14
CA TYR A 294 20.76 -81.41 28.21
C TYR A 294 20.30 -81.55 26.75
N GLU A 295 19.95 -82.76 26.29
CA GLU A 295 19.38 -82.95 24.95
C GLU A 295 18.06 -82.19 24.79
N ASP A 296 17.19 -82.24 25.79
CA ASP A 296 15.90 -81.54 25.80
C ASP A 296 16.11 -80.01 25.81
N GLU A 297 17.06 -79.49 26.61
CA GLU A 297 17.42 -78.06 26.64
C GLU A 297 18.00 -77.57 25.30
N ILE A 298 18.89 -78.34 24.69
CA ILE A 298 19.46 -78.01 23.37
C ILE A 298 18.36 -77.96 22.31
N GLU A 299 17.41 -78.88 22.35
CA GLU A 299 16.28 -78.86 21.40
C GLU A 299 15.40 -77.63 21.59
N GLN A 300 15.16 -77.23 22.84
CA GLN A 300 14.39 -76.01 23.14
C GLN A 300 15.11 -74.75 22.66
N LEU A 301 16.41 -74.62 22.93
CA LEU A 301 17.25 -73.52 22.44
C LEU A 301 17.23 -73.43 20.90
N LYS A 302 17.29 -74.56 20.20
CA LYS A 302 17.17 -74.58 18.73
C LYS A 302 15.83 -74.03 18.25
N LYS A 303 14.72 -74.35 18.94
CA LYS A 303 13.38 -73.81 18.63
C LYS A 303 13.33 -72.31 18.86
N ASP A 304 13.91 -71.83 19.96
CA ASP A 304 13.93 -70.39 20.29
C ASP A 304 14.77 -69.60 19.28
N VAL A 305 15.93 -70.12 18.88
CA VAL A 305 16.76 -69.51 17.82
C VAL A 305 16.00 -69.46 16.49
N ALA A 306 15.32 -70.55 16.11
CA ALA A 306 14.51 -70.58 14.88
C ALA A 306 13.36 -69.57 14.95
N ASN A 307 12.72 -69.42 16.10
CA ASN A 307 11.68 -68.42 16.33
C ASN A 307 12.23 -66.99 16.17
N ILE A 308 13.38 -66.68 16.80
CA ILE A 308 14.02 -65.36 16.65
C ILE A 308 14.41 -65.09 15.19
N ALA A 309 14.93 -66.09 14.47
CA ALA A 309 15.25 -65.96 13.06
C ALA A 309 14.01 -65.70 12.19
N ALA A 310 12.89 -66.36 12.49
CA ALA A 310 11.61 -66.14 11.82
C ALA A 310 11.05 -64.73 12.11
N ILE A 311 11.16 -64.25 13.35
CA ILE A 311 10.80 -62.86 13.71
C ILE A 311 11.67 -61.89 12.90
N ARG A 312 12.99 -62.09 12.86
CA ARG A 312 13.90 -61.24 12.09
C ARG A 312 13.53 -61.20 10.60
N HIS A 313 13.17 -62.32 9.99
CA HIS A 313 12.76 -62.37 8.58
C HIS A 313 11.34 -61.82 8.34
N SER A 314 10.50 -61.78 9.37
CA SER A 314 9.16 -61.20 9.31
C SER A 314 9.15 -59.70 9.60
N LEU A 315 10.26 -59.14 10.10
CA LEU A 315 10.45 -57.71 10.26
C LEU A 315 10.80 -57.09 8.91
N PRO A 316 9.99 -56.15 8.40
CA PRO A 316 10.21 -55.58 7.08
C PRO A 316 11.41 -54.61 7.10
N GLU A 317 12.20 -54.58 6.02
CA GLU A 317 13.45 -53.80 5.96
C GLU A 317 13.23 -52.29 5.79
N ASP A 318 12.00 -51.87 5.46
CA ASP A 318 11.63 -50.47 5.27
C ASP A 318 11.13 -49.81 6.57
N CYS A 319 11.35 -48.50 6.71
CA CYS A 319 10.86 -47.70 7.83
C CYS A 319 9.36 -47.38 7.68
N TYR A 320 8.50 -48.10 8.41
CA TYR A 320 7.05 -47.84 8.45
C TYR A 320 6.72 -46.71 9.43
N ARG A 321 6.94 -45.47 8.99
CA ARG A 321 6.26 -44.31 9.57
C ARG A 321 5.62 -43.47 8.48
N ARG A 322 4.34 -43.72 8.21
CA ARG A 322 3.43 -42.74 7.61
C ARG A 322 2.05 -42.85 8.23
N LEU A 323 1.69 -41.81 8.98
CA LEU A 323 0.31 -41.39 9.21
C LEU A 323 0.31 -39.88 9.31
N VAL A 324 0.07 -39.22 8.17
CA VAL A 324 -0.83 -38.05 8.01
C VAL A 324 -1.29 -38.18 6.54
N LEU A 325 -2.58 -38.24 6.21
CA LEU A 325 -3.54 -37.13 6.15
C LEU A 325 -4.96 -37.70 6.31
N GLU A 326 -5.82 -37.07 7.10
CA GLU A 326 -6.80 -36.09 6.60
C GLU A 326 -6.89 -34.82 7.48
N PRO A 327 -7.51 -33.73 6.99
CA PRO A 327 -8.95 -33.69 6.73
C PRO A 327 -9.38 -34.01 5.31
#